data_AF-A0A8D9HPT7-F1
#
_entry.id   AF-A0A8D9HPT7-F1
#
_cell.length_a   1.000
_cell.length_b   1.000
_cell.length_c   1.000
_cell.angle_alpha   90.00
_cell.angle_beta   90.00
_cell.angle_gamma   90.00
#
_symmetry.space_group_name_H-M   'P 1'
#
loop_
_entity.id
_entity.type
_entity.pdbx_description
1 polymer ?
#
loop_
_entity_poly.entity_id
_entity_poly.type
_entity_poly.pdbx_seq_one_letter_code
_entity_poly.pdbx_strand_id
1 'polypeptide(L)'
;MCREYDLFGIEVIDEEIKFVKEIGEKLMSEAMKVLERGVEGLNQAEVGTGLQVFYNLGELKLTVDQLVNKYKGMAVKSVSVAMDMKAISSGWWWWWFWAWRD
;
A
#
# COMPACT_ATOMS: atom_id res chain seq x y z
N MET A 1 -42.08 3.49 -11.48
CA MET A 1 -40.69 3.60 -11.02
C MET A 1 -40.62 4.75 -10.04
N CYS A 2 -40.34 4.45 -8.78
CA CYS A 2 -40.31 5.41 -7.70
C CYS A 2 -39.23 6.46 -7.98
N ARG A 3 -39.59 7.73 -7.89
CA ARG A 3 -38.63 8.84 -7.87
C ARG A 3 -37.74 8.62 -6.64
N GLU A 4 -36.44 8.43 -6.85
CA GLU A 4 -35.46 8.66 -5.79
C GLU A 4 -35.72 10.08 -5.28
N TYR A 5 -36.18 10.19 -4.04
CA TYR A 5 -36.27 11.49 -3.39
C TYR A 5 -34.84 11.91 -3.11
N ASP A 6 -34.37 12.88 -3.87
CA ASP A 6 -33.09 13.51 -3.64
C ASP A 6 -33.20 14.24 -2.29
N LEU A 7 -32.56 13.70 -1.25
CA LEU A 7 -32.65 14.17 0.14
C LEU A 7 -31.70 15.35 0.41
N PHE A 8 -30.99 15.83 -0.62
CA PHE A 8 -30.12 16.99 -0.56
C PHE A 8 -30.91 18.27 -0.24
N GLY A 9 -30.41 19.09 0.69
CA GLY A 9 -31.05 20.33 1.13
C GLY A 9 -31.90 20.21 2.39
N ILE A 10 -31.95 19.03 3.01
CA ILE A 10 -32.41 18.87 4.40
C ILE A 10 -31.19 19.04 5.30
N GLU A 11 -31.17 20.09 6.11
CA GLU A 11 -30.00 20.50 6.92
C GLU A 11 -29.44 19.35 7.79
N VAL A 12 -30.31 18.56 8.41
CA VAL A 12 -29.93 17.38 9.21
C VAL A 12 -29.23 16.30 8.36
N ILE A 13 -29.71 16.07 7.14
CA ILE A 13 -29.14 15.08 6.23
C ILE A 13 -27.80 15.58 5.68
N ASP A 14 -27.69 16.87 5.38
CA ASP A 14 -26.44 17.48 4.89
C ASP A 14 -25.34 17.44 5.96
N GLU A 15 -25.67 17.62 7.24
CA GLU A 15 -24.73 17.44 8.35
C GLU A 15 -24.29 15.98 8.50
N GLU A 16 -25.23 15.03 8.41
CA GLU A 16 -24.93 13.61 8.57
C GLU A 16 -24.10 13.07 7.39
N ILE A 17 -24.32 13.56 6.16
CA ILE A 17 -23.48 13.25 4.99
C ILE A 17 -22.03 13.69 5.21
N LYS A 18 -21.80 14.88 5.82
CA LYS A 18 -20.43 15.33 6.15
C LYS A 18 -19.79 14.39 7.16
N PHE A 19 -20.52 14.02 8.20
CA PHE A 19 -20.03 13.09 9.22
C PHE A 19 -19.68 11.72 8.62
N VAL A 20 -20.53 11.17 7.75
CA VAL A 20 -20.28 9.89 7.05
C VAL A 20 -19.00 9.97 6.22
N LYS A 21 -18.76 11.09 5.52
CA LYS A 21 -17.51 11.31 4.78
C LYS A 21 -16.29 11.33 5.70
N GLU A 22 -16.34 12.09 6.80
CA GLU A 22 -15.23 12.16 7.76
C GLU A 22 -14.90 10.79 8.38
N ILE A 23 -15.92 10.00 8.70
CA ILE A 23 -15.72 8.63 9.20
C ILE A 23 -15.14 7.72 8.11
N GLY A 24 -15.59 7.87 6.86
CA GLY A 24 -15.02 7.17 5.71
C GLY A 24 -13.53 7.45 5.54
N GLU A 25 -13.12 8.72 5.60
CA GLU A 25 -11.71 9.13 5.52
C GLU A 25 -10.87 8.56 6.67
N LYS A 26 -11.40 8.58 7.90
CA LYS A 26 -10.73 7.97 9.06
C LYS A 26 -10.57 6.45 8.88
N LEU A 27 -11.61 5.78 8.38
CA LEU A 27 -11.59 4.35 8.14
C LEU A 27 -10.55 3.98 7.06
N MET A 28 -10.46 4.77 5.99
CA MET A 28 -9.43 4.61 4.96
C MET A 28 -8.02 4.78 5.53
N SER A 29 -7.81 5.79 6.37
CA SER A 29 -6.51 6.02 7.03
C SER A 29 -6.09 4.82 7.90
N GLU A 30 -6.99 4.29 8.71
CA GLU A 30 -6.67 3.12 9.55
C GLU A 30 -6.47 1.84 8.72
N ALA A 31 -7.29 1.63 7.69
CA ALA A 31 -7.12 0.50 6.76
C ALA A 31 -5.76 0.56 6.05
N MET A 32 -5.30 1.75 5.65
CA MET A 32 -3.98 1.92 5.04
C MET A 32 -2.86 1.56 6.02
N LYS A 33 -2.94 1.97 7.29
CA LYS A 33 -1.94 1.60 8.31
C LYS A 33 -1.87 0.08 8.52
N VAL A 34 -3.03 -0.59 8.60
CA VAL A 34 -3.09 -2.06 8.73
C VAL A 34 -2.47 -2.73 7.50
N LEU A 35 -2.77 -2.21 6.31
CA LEU A 35 -2.26 -2.73 5.06
C LEU A 35 -0.74 -2.56 4.94
N GLU A 36 -0.19 -1.39 5.27
CA GLU A 36 1.25 -1.13 5.26
C GLU A 36 2.00 -2.04 6.24
N ARG A 37 1.52 -2.13 7.49
CA ARG A 37 2.08 -3.07 8.48
C ARG A 37 2.01 -4.51 8.00
N GLY A 38 0.87 -4.90 7.41
CA GLY A 38 0.66 -6.25 6.91
C GLY A 38 1.66 -6.61 5.81
N VAL A 39 1.95 -5.69 4.90
CA VAL A 39 2.93 -5.99 3.85
C VAL A 39 4.37 -5.91 4.34
N GLU A 40 4.72 -4.95 5.21
CA GLU A 40 6.06 -4.87 5.82
C GLU A 40 6.37 -6.12 6.67
N GLY A 41 5.38 -6.61 7.42
CA GLY A 41 5.47 -7.81 8.24
C GLY A 41 5.20 -9.12 7.50
N LEU A 42 4.94 -9.08 6.19
CA LEU A 42 4.52 -10.24 5.38
C LEU A 42 3.30 -10.99 5.94
N ASN A 43 2.44 -10.29 6.69
CA ASN A 43 1.25 -10.81 7.33
C ASN A 43 0.04 -10.72 6.39
N GLN A 44 -0.25 -11.82 5.70
CA GLN A 44 -1.36 -11.89 4.75
C GLN A 44 -2.75 -11.64 5.37
N ALA A 45 -2.95 -11.93 6.66
CA ALA A 45 -4.22 -11.70 7.32
C ALA A 45 -4.50 -10.18 7.45
N GLU A 46 -3.48 -9.40 7.82
CA GLU A 46 -3.58 -7.94 7.90
C GLU A 46 -3.75 -7.32 6.50
N VAL A 47 -3.02 -7.83 5.50
CA VAL A 47 -3.18 -7.39 4.11
C VAL A 47 -4.60 -7.63 3.60
N GLY A 48 -5.14 -8.84 3.80
CA GLY A 48 -6.51 -9.17 3.39
C GLY A 48 -7.55 -8.31 4.10
N THR A 49 -7.37 -8.08 5.41
CA THR A 49 -8.27 -7.25 6.21
C THR A 49 -8.29 -5.80 5.72
N GLY A 50 -7.12 -5.20 5.49
CA GLY A 50 -7.02 -3.84 4.97
C GLY A 50 -7.71 -3.70 3.60
N LEU A 51 -7.44 -4.62 2.67
CA LEU A 51 -8.06 -4.64 1.34
C LEU A 51 -9.58 -4.79 1.41
N GLN A 52 -10.09 -5.62 2.31
CA GLN A 52 -11.53 -5.85 2.46
C GLN A 52 -12.28 -4.59 2.91
N VAL A 53 -11.64 -3.75 3.74
CA VAL A 53 -12.21 -2.45 4.12
C VAL A 53 -12.34 -1.53 2.89
N PHE A 54 -11.31 -1.47 2.03
CA PHE A 54 -11.37 -0.69 0.78
C PHE A 54 -12.40 -1.25 -0.22
N TYR A 55 -12.61 -2.57 -0.26
CA TYR A 55 -13.69 -3.19 -1.02
C TYR A 55 -15.07 -2.73 -0.56
N ASN A 56 -15.30 -2.73 0.74
CA ASN A 56 -16.59 -2.32 1.30
C ASN A 56 -16.87 -0.83 1.10
N LEU A 57 -15.84 0.00 0.95
CA LEU A 57 -15.95 1.43 0.68
C LEU A 57 -16.10 1.77 -0.81
N GLY A 58 -16.02 0.79 -1.72
CA GLY A 58 -16.09 1.03 -3.17
C GLY A 58 -14.81 1.59 -3.79
N GLU A 59 -13.76 1.81 -2.99
CA GLU A 59 -12.48 2.41 -3.39
C GLU A 59 -11.41 1.36 -3.75
N LEU A 60 -11.74 0.06 -3.72
CA LEU A 60 -10.78 -1.05 -3.87
C LEU A 60 -9.84 -0.90 -5.06
N LYS A 61 -10.37 -0.53 -6.22
CA LYS A 61 -9.59 -0.51 -7.46
C LYS A 61 -8.43 0.49 -7.38
N LEU A 62 -8.70 1.70 -6.88
CA LEU A 62 -7.68 2.73 -6.74
C LEU A 62 -6.64 2.35 -5.68
N THR A 63 -7.08 1.80 -4.55
CA THR A 63 -6.15 1.37 -3.48
C THR A 63 -5.27 0.21 -3.95
N VAL A 64 -5.82 -0.80 -4.63
CA VAL A 64 -5.06 -1.95 -5.15
C VAL A 64 -4.04 -1.49 -6.20
N ASP A 65 -4.42 -0.63 -7.14
CA ASP A 65 -3.48 -0.10 -8.15
C ASP A 65 -2.34 0.69 -7.49
N GLN A 66 -2.63 1.51 -6.49
CA GLN A 66 -1.60 2.23 -5.72
C GLN A 66 -0.66 1.26 -4.99
N LEU A 67 -1.21 0.24 -4.33
CA LEU A 67 -0.45 -0.73 -3.58
C LEU A 67 0.46 -1.56 -4.49
N VAL A 68 -0.07 -2.08 -5.59
CA VAL A 68 0.68 -2.85 -6.61
C VAL A 68 1.82 -2.01 -7.17
N ASN A 69 1.58 -0.74 -7.49
CA ASN A 69 2.63 0.15 -7.99
C ASN A 69 3.70 0.44 -6.94
N LYS A 70 3.33 0.67 -5.67
CA LYS A 70 4.27 0.88 -4.56
C LYS A 70 5.19 -0.33 -4.39
N TYR A 71 4.63 -1.54 -4.34
CA TYR A 71 5.42 -2.76 -4.16
C TYR A 71 6.22 -3.16 -5.39
N LYS A 72 5.72 -2.94 -6.60
CA LYS A 72 6.50 -3.07 -7.83
C LYS A 72 7.73 -2.16 -7.79
N GLY A 73 7.56 -0.91 -7.36
CA GLY A 73 8.67 0.03 -7.20
C GLY A 73 9.68 -0.41 -6.15
N MET A 74 9.22 -0.94 -5.01
CA MET A 74 10.10 -1.48 -3.96
C MET A 74 10.86 -2.72 -4.43
N ALA A 75 10.19 -3.65 -5.11
CA ALA A 75 10.82 -4.88 -5.64
C ALA A 75 11.86 -4.56 -6.72
N VAL A 76 11.58 -3.61 -7.61
CA VAL A 76 12.57 -3.17 -8.62
C VAL A 76 13.79 -2.54 -7.94
N LYS A 77 13.59 -1.74 -6.90
CA LYS A 77 14.70 -1.17 -6.11
C LYS A 77 15.52 -2.25 -5.40
N SER A 78 14.88 -3.20 -4.73
CA SER A 78 15.61 -4.26 -4.00
C SER A 78 16.39 -5.17 -4.95
N VAL A 79 15.81 -5.52 -6.11
CA VAL A 79 16.52 -6.26 -7.18
C VAL A 79 17.67 -5.43 -7.74
N SER A 80 17.48 -4.12 -7.98
CA SER A 80 18.54 -3.24 -8.47
C SER A 80 19.70 -3.09 -7.49
N VAL A 81 19.42 -3.08 -6.18
CA VAL A 81 20.45 -3.02 -5.12
C VAL A 81 21.17 -4.37 -5.00
N ALA A 82 20.44 -5.49 -5.06
CA ALA A 82 21.04 -6.82 -5.04
C ALA A 82 21.89 -7.10 -6.30
N MET A 83 21.47 -6.55 -7.45
CA MET A 83 22.20 -6.60 -8.71
C MET A 83 23.22 -5.46 -8.85
N ASP A 84 23.54 -4.71 -7.80
CA ASP A 84 24.58 -3.68 -7.86
C ASP A 84 25.95 -4.36 -8.09
N MET A 85 26.29 -4.44 -9.36
CA MET A 85 27.45 -5.13 -9.93
C MET A 85 28.77 -4.62 -9.34
N LYS A 86 28.77 -3.43 -8.72
CA LYS A 86 29.93 -2.87 -8.00
C LYS A 86 30.22 -3.60 -6.69
N ALA A 87 29.20 -3.96 -5.91
CA ALA A 87 29.40 -4.67 -4.64
C ALA A 87 29.89 -6.10 -4.89
N ILE A 88 29.28 -6.78 -5.87
CA ILE A 88 29.69 -8.13 -6.28
C ILE A 88 31.11 -8.10 -6.83
N SER A 89 31.42 -7.25 -7.82
CA SER A 89 32.77 -7.21 -8.43
C SER A 89 33.88 -6.85 -7.43
N SER A 90 33.65 -5.90 -6.53
CA SER A 90 34.64 -5.52 -5.52
C SER A 90 35.04 -6.68 -4.62
N GLY A 91 34.10 -7.54 -4.23
CA GLY A 91 34.36 -8.73 -3.42
C GLY A 91 35.31 -9.72 -4.11
N TRP A 92 35.18 -9.90 -5.44
CA TRP A 92 36.09 -10.76 -6.21
C TRP A 92 37.51 -10.20 -6.23
N TRP A 93 37.69 -8.89 -6.46
CA TRP A 93 39.02 -8.26 -6.46
C TRP A 93 39.76 -8.42 -5.12
N TRP A 94 39.05 -8.28 -4.00
CA TRP A 94 39.62 -8.51 -2.67
C TRP A 94 40.03 -9.98 -2.44
N TRP A 95 39.22 -10.92 -2.91
CA TRP A 95 39.56 -12.35 -2.90
C TRP A 95 40.82 -12.66 -3.70
N TRP A 96 40.93 -12.13 -4.93
CA TRP A 96 42.13 -12.26 -5.76
C TRP A 96 43.38 -11.65 -5.10
N PHE A 97 43.24 -10.50 -4.44
CA PHE A 97 44.33 -9.83 -3.75
C PHE A 97 44.79 -10.56 -2.48
N TRP A 98 43.92 -11.32 -1.82
CA TRP A 98 44.29 -12.22 -0.73
C TRP A 98 44.97 -13.48 -1.24
N ALA A 99 44.44 -14.11 -2.31
CA ALA A 99 44.98 -15.34 -2.88
C ALA A 99 46.39 -15.19 -3.51
N TRP A 100 46.82 -13.98 -3.87
CA TRP A 100 48.17 -13.71 -4.40
C TRP A 100 49.19 -13.32 -3.30
N ARG A 101 48.74 -13.18 -2.05
CA ARG A 101 49.60 -12.80 -0.91
C ARG A 101 50.14 -14.00 -0.14
N ASP A 102 49.51 -15.16 -0.30
CA ASP A 102 49.97 -16.47 0.18
C ASP A 102 50.79 -17.19 -0.90
#